data_AF-A0A964L719-F1
#
_entry.id   AF-A0A964L719-F1
#
_cell.length_a   1.000
_cell.length_b   1.000
_cell.length_c   1.000
_cell.angle_alpha   90.00
_cell.angle_beta   90.00
_cell.angle_gamma   90.00
#
_symmetry.space_group_name_H-M   'P 1'
#
loop_
_entity.id
_entity.type
_entity.pdbx_description
1 polymer ?
#
loop_
_entity_poly.entity_id
_entity_poly.type
_entity_poly.pdbx_seq_one_letter_code
_entity_poly.pdbx_strand_id
1 'polypeptide(L)'
;MPRRSGVTLVEVLVAIFIMGIGLIALLTLFPLGILRMAQGIRDARTAESAYNADKIAIMQDVRNDFMVITDGVLPDLFANPGIFDPVSGLPIWTADPYGESYPIFVDPVGWFAAVNSDWVGGPGYQGVLRRRSVQFVENYGIANRDRNIRQFFTLPDEFAFEATTDFMPPFAPPAPPATPQRSGAAVLRSQRGYSWAYLLRRPQTSDRSIVDCTVVVFDRRPMALKTSQSLQEYVYPNMAFFNPDNNTITIEYTSPTVIPPPVRPGDWLLDTTWYATGPTTGSASAFFYRVVASEDFVDTAVVPNRRFTRYEMQNPIRGPAAAPIAPGVGKYPVVVDPLNPLGFVFNGTIVVMDGVAEVYEKGPARLP
;
A
#
# COMPACT_ATOMS: atom_id res chain seq x y z
N MET A 1 73.00 15.23 33.94
CA MET A 1 71.98 14.81 32.95
C MET A 1 70.76 14.33 33.72
N PRO A 2 69.63 15.04 33.67
CA PRO A 2 68.43 14.59 34.37
C PRO A 2 67.90 13.30 33.72
N ARG A 3 67.76 12.23 34.51
CA ARG A 3 67.12 10.98 34.07
C ARG A 3 65.63 11.24 33.95
N ARG A 4 65.06 11.05 32.75
CA ARG A 4 63.61 11.11 32.53
C ARG A 4 62.98 9.89 33.18
N SER A 5 61.96 10.07 34.00
CA SER A 5 61.18 8.95 34.58
C SER A 5 60.51 8.18 33.44
N GLY A 6 60.71 6.86 33.41
CA GLY A 6 60.02 6.00 32.44
C GLY A 6 58.51 6.00 32.68
N VAL A 7 57.73 5.86 31.60
CA VAL A 7 56.27 5.68 31.65
C VAL A 7 55.98 4.35 32.36
N THR A 8 55.03 4.36 33.29
CA THR A 8 54.68 3.15 34.04
C THR A 8 53.86 2.20 33.16
N LEU A 9 54.01 0.89 33.36
CA LEU A 9 53.25 -0.13 32.63
C LEU A 9 51.72 0.08 32.77
N VAL A 10 51.30 0.61 33.93
CA VAL A 10 49.92 0.98 34.21
C VAL A 10 49.44 2.11 33.30
N GLU A 11 50.22 3.17 33.10
CA GLU A 11 49.85 4.27 32.19
C GLU A 11 49.66 3.76 30.75
N VAL A 12 50.52 2.86 30.27
CA VAL A 12 50.39 2.28 28.93
C VAL A 12 49.12 1.41 28.82
N LEU A 13 48.83 0.58 29.82
CA LEU A 13 47.60 -0.24 29.82
C LEU A 13 46.34 0.61 29.87
N VAL A 14 46.31 1.67 30.68
CA VAL A 14 45.19 2.61 30.75
C VAL A 14 45.01 3.32 29.42
N ALA A 15 46.11 3.75 28.77
CA ALA A 15 46.05 4.37 27.45
C ALA A 15 45.45 3.44 26.39
N ILE A 16 45.88 2.16 26.34
CA ILE A 16 45.34 1.18 25.40
C ILE A 16 43.88 0.85 25.74
N PHE A 17 43.51 0.78 27.02
CA PHE A 17 42.13 0.54 27.44
C PHE A 17 41.18 1.67 27.00
N ILE A 18 41.57 2.93 27.24
CA ILE A 18 40.79 4.10 26.80
C ILE A 18 40.71 4.14 25.27
N MET A 19 41.82 3.88 24.57
CA MET A 19 41.83 3.80 23.10
C MET A 19 40.91 2.67 22.61
N GLY A 20 40.92 1.51 23.26
CA GLY A 20 40.06 0.37 22.94
C GLY A 20 38.59 0.70 23.08
N ILE A 21 38.18 1.36 24.18
CA ILE A 21 36.79 1.83 24.36
C ILE A 21 36.42 2.84 23.27
N GLY A 22 37.31 3.78 22.96
CA GLY A 22 37.10 4.77 21.90
C GLY A 22 36.89 4.12 20.52
N LEU A 23 37.69 3.12 20.17
CA LEU A 23 37.56 2.40 18.90
C LEU A 23 36.28 1.55 18.84
N ILE A 24 35.87 0.91 19.94
CA ILE A 24 34.61 0.16 19.99
C ILE A 24 33.42 1.12 19.79
N ALA A 25 33.44 2.29 20.42
CA ALA A 25 32.39 3.30 20.24
C ALA A 25 32.30 3.83 18.79
N LEU A 26 33.44 4.01 18.10
CA LEU A 26 33.44 4.40 16.69
C LEU A 26 32.93 3.30 15.76
N LEU A 27 33.25 2.04 16.06
CA LEU A 27 32.79 0.89 15.28
C LEU A 27 31.27 0.70 15.36
N THR A 28 30.61 1.07 16.46
CA THR A 28 29.16 0.98 16.58
C THR A 28 28.41 2.13 15.90
N LEU A 29 29.04 3.31 15.76
CA LEU A 29 28.44 4.46 15.07
C LEU A 29 28.35 4.28 13.55
N PHE A 30 29.28 3.54 12.93
CA PHE A 30 29.29 3.35 11.48
C PHE A 30 28.06 2.57 10.94
N PRO A 31 27.69 1.39 11.49
CA PRO A 31 26.48 0.70 11.09
C PRO A 31 25.21 1.55 11.29
N LEU A 32 25.14 2.34 12.36
CA LEU A 32 24.01 3.22 12.62
C LEU A 32 23.92 4.33 11.58
N GLY A 33 25.05 4.93 11.21
CA GLY A 33 25.14 5.92 10.14
C GLY A 33 24.69 5.36 8.78
N ILE A 34 25.13 4.15 8.44
CA ILE A 34 24.69 3.45 7.22
C ILE A 34 23.18 3.23 7.23
N LEU A 35 22.60 2.75 8.34
CA LEU A 35 21.17 2.49 8.43
C LEU A 35 20.35 3.78 8.21
N ARG A 36 20.79 4.91 8.79
CA ARG A 36 20.14 6.21 8.60
C ARG A 36 20.28 6.73 7.16
N MET A 37 21.43 6.53 6.53
CA MET A 37 21.63 6.88 5.11
C MET A 37 20.76 6.02 4.19
N ALA A 38 20.66 4.71 4.45
CA ALA A 38 19.80 3.81 3.70
C ALA A 38 18.32 4.18 3.82
N GLN A 39 17.86 4.53 5.03
CA GLN A 39 16.52 5.09 5.24
C GLN A 39 16.32 6.39 4.46
N GLY A 40 17.26 7.35 4.56
CA GLY A 40 17.16 8.61 3.83
C GLY A 40 17.12 8.45 2.31
N ILE A 41 17.86 7.48 1.75
CA ILE A 41 17.79 7.16 0.30
C ILE A 41 16.43 6.56 -0.06
N ARG A 42 15.89 5.67 0.79
CA ARG A 42 14.56 5.09 0.60
C ARG A 42 13.51 6.20 0.58
N ASP A 43 13.52 7.08 1.57
CA ASP A 43 12.58 8.20 1.71
C ASP A 43 12.70 9.21 0.56
N ALA A 44 13.91 9.46 0.06
CA ALA A 44 14.12 10.34 -1.10
C ALA A 44 13.52 9.73 -2.38
N ARG A 45 13.71 8.42 -2.60
CA ARG A 45 13.19 7.73 -3.78
C ARG A 45 11.67 7.55 -3.74
N THR A 46 11.09 7.29 -2.57
CA THR A 46 9.63 7.24 -2.43
C THR A 46 9.00 8.62 -2.70
N ALA A 47 9.62 9.69 -2.20
CA ALA A 47 9.16 11.06 -2.44
C ALA A 47 9.26 11.44 -3.93
N GLU A 48 10.38 11.10 -4.60
CA GLU A 48 10.53 11.31 -6.04
C GLU A 48 9.51 10.51 -6.86
N SER A 49 9.28 9.25 -6.49
CA SER A 49 8.28 8.39 -7.13
C SER A 49 6.89 8.98 -6.99
N ALA A 50 6.52 9.45 -5.80
CA ALA A 50 5.23 10.09 -5.55
C ALA A 50 5.06 11.41 -6.32
N TYR A 51 6.12 12.21 -6.42
CA TYR A 51 6.12 13.43 -7.22
C TYR A 51 5.88 13.12 -8.71
N ASN A 52 6.60 12.14 -9.25
CA ASN A 52 6.45 11.72 -10.65
C ASN A 52 5.06 11.15 -10.91
N ALA A 53 4.57 10.29 -10.01
CA ALA A 53 3.23 9.71 -10.07
C ALA A 53 2.15 10.80 -10.12
N ASP A 54 2.27 11.84 -9.29
CA ASP A 54 1.34 12.97 -9.29
C ASP A 54 1.33 13.72 -10.63
N LYS A 55 2.52 14.02 -11.19
CA LYS A 55 2.61 14.70 -12.49
C LYS A 55 2.02 13.86 -13.62
N ILE A 56 2.22 12.54 -13.58
CA ILE A 56 1.62 11.62 -14.54
C ILE A 56 0.10 11.59 -14.38
N ALA A 57 -0.41 11.54 -13.15
CA ALA A 57 -1.86 11.53 -12.89
C ALA A 57 -2.56 12.78 -13.45
N ILE A 58 -1.91 13.94 -13.34
CA ILE A 58 -2.42 15.21 -13.90
C ILE A 58 -2.28 15.21 -15.43
N MET A 59 -1.10 14.84 -15.96
CA MET A 59 -0.82 14.87 -17.40
C MET A 59 -1.73 13.93 -18.20
N GLN A 60 -2.03 12.75 -17.67
CA GLN A 60 -2.88 11.75 -18.32
C GLN A 60 -4.35 11.84 -17.88
N ASP A 61 -4.69 12.80 -17.01
CA ASP A 61 -6.01 12.95 -16.42
C ASP A 61 -6.60 11.62 -15.90
N VAL A 62 -5.83 10.90 -15.08
CA VAL A 62 -6.20 9.56 -14.56
C VAL A 62 -7.53 9.59 -13.81
N ARG A 63 -7.91 10.75 -13.26
CA ARG A 63 -9.17 10.99 -12.54
C ARG A 63 -10.40 10.87 -13.44
N ASN A 64 -10.27 11.26 -14.71
CA ASN A 64 -11.34 11.18 -15.71
C ASN A 64 -11.10 10.11 -16.77
N ASP A 65 -10.13 9.22 -16.55
CA ASP A 65 -9.85 8.13 -17.48
C ASP A 65 -11.09 7.25 -17.64
N PHE A 66 -11.49 7.01 -18.89
CA PHE A 66 -12.70 6.26 -19.21
C PHE A 66 -12.67 4.86 -18.60
N MET A 67 -11.50 4.20 -18.59
CA MET A 67 -11.34 2.86 -18.02
C MET A 67 -11.28 2.86 -16.51
N VAL A 68 -11.10 4.00 -15.87
CA VAL A 68 -11.20 4.12 -14.41
C VAL A 68 -12.65 4.36 -14.00
N ILE A 69 -13.38 5.22 -14.74
CA ILE A 69 -14.77 5.59 -14.41
C ILE A 69 -15.76 4.49 -14.78
N THR A 70 -15.58 3.76 -15.88
CA THR A 70 -16.57 2.81 -16.40
C THR A 70 -15.94 1.50 -16.86
N ASP A 71 -16.69 0.40 -16.76
CA ASP A 71 -16.38 -0.90 -17.35
C ASP A 71 -17.10 -1.14 -18.69
N GLY A 72 -17.79 -0.14 -19.22
CA GLY A 72 -18.65 -0.23 -20.41
C GLY A 72 -20.05 -0.77 -20.14
N VAL A 73 -20.31 -1.33 -18.95
CA VAL A 73 -21.63 -1.80 -18.51
C VAL A 73 -22.24 -0.80 -17.52
N LEU A 74 -21.46 -0.40 -16.52
CA LEU A 74 -21.80 0.58 -15.51
C LEU A 74 -21.24 1.95 -15.88
N PRO A 75 -22.08 3.00 -15.86
CA PRO A 75 -21.65 4.32 -16.33
C PRO A 75 -20.71 5.05 -15.36
N ASP A 76 -20.69 4.69 -14.07
CA ASP A 76 -19.88 5.38 -13.05
C ASP A 76 -19.57 4.46 -11.86
N LEU A 77 -18.36 3.92 -11.83
CA LEU A 77 -17.86 3.00 -10.81
C LEU A 77 -17.66 3.67 -9.44
N PHE A 78 -17.48 4.99 -9.41
CA PHE A 78 -17.42 5.75 -8.15
C PHE A 78 -18.80 5.79 -7.48
N ALA A 79 -19.88 5.81 -8.27
CA ALA A 79 -21.24 5.80 -7.76
C ALA A 79 -21.74 4.36 -7.49
N ASN A 80 -21.37 3.41 -8.34
CA ASN A 80 -21.73 2.01 -8.15
C ASN A 80 -20.57 1.09 -8.59
N PRO A 81 -19.88 0.42 -7.66
CA PRO A 81 -18.74 -0.45 -7.98
C PRO A 81 -19.14 -1.78 -8.65
N GLY A 82 -20.43 -2.00 -8.93
CA GLY A 82 -20.94 -3.18 -9.62
C GLY A 82 -21.04 -4.42 -8.75
N ILE A 83 -21.20 -4.23 -7.44
CA ILE A 83 -21.37 -5.32 -6.49
C ILE A 83 -22.86 -5.63 -6.39
N PHE A 84 -23.19 -6.91 -6.35
CA PHE A 84 -24.53 -7.37 -5.97
C PHE A 84 -24.48 -7.83 -4.52
N ASP A 85 -25.49 -7.45 -3.73
CA ASP A 85 -25.62 -7.98 -2.37
C ASP A 85 -25.84 -9.49 -2.49
N PRO A 86 -24.95 -10.33 -1.94
CA PRO A 86 -25.08 -11.78 -2.06
C PRO A 86 -26.35 -12.33 -1.38
N VAL A 87 -26.95 -11.58 -0.45
CA VAL A 87 -28.16 -11.99 0.28
C VAL A 87 -29.43 -11.62 -0.49
N SER A 88 -29.54 -10.38 -0.97
CA SER A 88 -30.74 -9.93 -1.70
C SER A 88 -30.68 -10.16 -3.21
N GLY A 89 -29.49 -10.39 -3.78
CA GLY A 89 -29.27 -10.44 -5.22
C GLY A 89 -29.51 -9.11 -5.93
N LEU A 90 -29.78 -8.03 -5.17
CA LEU A 90 -29.99 -6.70 -5.70
C LEU A 90 -28.65 -5.97 -5.85
N PRO A 91 -28.53 -5.03 -6.82
CA PRO A 91 -27.36 -4.17 -6.92
C PRO A 91 -27.15 -3.44 -5.59
N ILE A 92 -25.94 -3.51 -5.03
CA ILE A 92 -25.59 -2.76 -3.82
C ILE A 92 -25.80 -1.27 -4.09
N TRP A 93 -26.25 -0.62 -3.02
CA TRP A 93 -26.47 0.80 -2.84
C TRP A 93 -25.66 1.71 -3.76
N THR A 94 -26.34 2.52 -4.56
CA THR A 94 -25.69 3.63 -5.27
C THR A 94 -25.17 4.63 -4.25
N ALA A 95 -23.96 5.13 -4.41
CA ALA A 95 -23.40 6.07 -3.45
C ALA A 95 -24.27 7.32 -3.31
N ASP A 96 -24.34 7.88 -2.10
CA ASP A 96 -25.07 9.12 -1.87
C ASP A 96 -24.49 10.22 -2.77
N PRO A 97 -25.31 10.88 -3.62
CA PRO A 97 -24.85 11.98 -4.46
C PRO A 97 -24.10 13.09 -3.69
N TYR A 98 -24.46 13.33 -2.44
CA TYR A 98 -23.87 14.36 -1.58
C TYR A 98 -22.81 13.82 -0.61
N GLY A 99 -22.64 12.50 -0.55
CA GLY A 99 -21.66 11.82 0.28
C GLY A 99 -20.41 11.39 -0.49
N GLU A 100 -19.44 10.85 0.26
CA GLU A 100 -18.24 10.27 -0.32
C GLU A 100 -18.57 9.12 -1.27
N SER A 101 -17.80 8.99 -2.35
CA SER A 101 -17.98 7.92 -3.33
C SER A 101 -17.25 6.64 -2.93
N TYR A 102 -17.51 5.56 -3.66
CA TYR A 102 -16.68 4.37 -3.57
C TYR A 102 -15.25 4.67 -4.07
N PRO A 103 -14.22 4.17 -3.38
CA PRO A 103 -12.85 4.31 -3.83
C PRO A 103 -12.54 3.35 -4.98
N ILE A 104 -11.68 3.80 -5.89
CA ILE A 104 -11.16 3.00 -6.99
C ILE A 104 -9.64 2.94 -6.88
N PHE A 105 -9.10 1.73 -6.91
CA PHE A 105 -7.66 1.48 -6.86
C PHE A 105 -7.11 1.32 -8.27
N VAL A 106 -6.52 2.37 -8.80
CA VAL A 106 -5.90 2.40 -10.13
C VAL A 106 -4.50 1.83 -10.06
N ASP A 107 -4.37 0.58 -10.50
CA ASP A 107 -3.15 -0.21 -10.37
C ASP A 107 -2.99 -1.16 -11.58
N PRO A 108 -2.45 -0.66 -12.70
CA PRO A 108 -2.20 -1.49 -13.87
C PRO A 108 -1.22 -2.63 -13.60
N VAL A 109 -0.24 -2.45 -12.71
CA VAL A 109 0.72 -3.52 -12.37
C VAL A 109 -0.01 -4.70 -11.74
N GLY A 110 -0.80 -4.45 -10.70
CA GLY A 110 -1.62 -5.48 -10.06
C GLY A 110 -2.71 -6.02 -10.99
N TRP A 111 -3.27 -5.17 -11.86
CA TRP A 111 -4.33 -5.57 -12.76
C TRP A 111 -3.88 -6.61 -13.79
N PHE A 112 -2.66 -6.52 -14.30
CA PHE A 112 -2.15 -7.51 -15.26
C PHE A 112 -1.37 -8.67 -14.60
N ALA A 113 -0.98 -8.53 -13.34
CA ALA A 113 -0.35 -9.61 -12.58
C ALA A 113 -1.38 -10.62 -12.01
N ALA A 114 -2.54 -10.15 -11.55
CA ALA A 114 -3.55 -10.98 -10.91
C ALA A 114 -4.44 -11.77 -11.90
N VAL A 115 -4.91 -12.94 -11.45
CA VAL A 115 -6.02 -13.67 -12.08
C VAL A 115 -7.32 -13.01 -11.62
N ASN A 116 -8.18 -12.58 -12.56
CA ASN A 116 -9.43 -11.85 -12.28
C ASN A 116 -9.19 -10.58 -11.45
N SER A 117 -8.63 -9.58 -12.11
CA SER A 117 -8.01 -8.38 -11.56
C SER A 117 -8.95 -7.25 -11.14
N ASP A 118 -10.26 -7.46 -11.22
CA ASP A 118 -11.26 -6.45 -10.93
C ASP A 118 -11.30 -6.00 -9.47
N TRP A 119 -10.79 -6.83 -8.56
CA TRP A 119 -10.87 -6.61 -7.12
C TRP A 119 -9.50 -6.83 -6.48
N VAL A 120 -9.18 -5.99 -5.50
CA VAL A 120 -7.98 -6.18 -4.67
C VAL A 120 -8.12 -7.48 -3.87
N GLY A 121 -7.06 -8.29 -3.84
CA GLY A 121 -7.09 -9.65 -3.29
C GLY A 121 -7.62 -10.73 -4.26
N GLY A 122 -8.19 -10.36 -5.41
CA GLY A 122 -8.63 -11.29 -6.45
C GLY A 122 -10.14 -11.63 -6.43
N PRO A 123 -10.57 -12.67 -7.18
CA PRO A 123 -11.99 -12.89 -7.52
C PRO A 123 -12.89 -13.25 -6.34
N GLY A 124 -12.32 -13.76 -5.23
CA GLY A 124 -13.07 -14.10 -4.02
C GLY A 124 -13.44 -12.90 -3.16
N TYR A 125 -12.94 -11.71 -3.47
CA TYR A 125 -13.08 -10.50 -2.66
C TYR A 125 -13.89 -9.41 -3.38
N GLN A 126 -14.93 -9.84 -4.11
CA GLN A 126 -15.87 -8.90 -4.73
C GLN A 126 -16.47 -7.97 -3.68
N GLY A 127 -16.39 -6.68 -3.95
CA GLY A 127 -16.93 -5.64 -3.07
C GLY A 127 -16.02 -5.07 -2.00
N VAL A 128 -14.76 -5.49 -1.95
CA VAL A 128 -13.77 -4.90 -1.02
C VAL A 128 -13.25 -3.59 -1.57
N LEU A 129 -12.49 -3.64 -2.68
CA LEU A 129 -11.94 -2.47 -3.33
C LEU A 129 -11.80 -2.78 -4.81
N ARG A 130 -12.47 -1.98 -5.65
CA ARG A 130 -12.40 -2.18 -7.10
C ARG A 130 -11.02 -1.75 -7.58
N ARG A 131 -10.32 -2.66 -8.28
CA ARG A 131 -9.07 -2.36 -8.97
C ARG A 131 -9.35 -2.06 -10.42
N ARG A 132 -8.65 -1.08 -11.00
CA ARG A 132 -8.76 -0.70 -12.41
C ARG A 132 -7.40 -0.44 -13.04
N SER A 133 -7.35 -0.57 -14.36
CA SER A 133 -6.27 -0.07 -15.20
C SER A 133 -6.66 1.28 -15.81
N VAL A 134 -5.77 1.84 -16.63
CA VAL A 134 -5.93 3.12 -17.33
C VAL A 134 -5.90 2.92 -18.83
N GLN A 135 -6.63 3.76 -19.56
CA GLN A 135 -6.81 3.68 -21.00
C GLN A 135 -5.47 3.72 -21.77
N PHE A 136 -4.55 4.59 -21.36
CA PHE A 136 -3.24 4.72 -22.02
C PHE A 136 -2.29 3.53 -21.78
N VAL A 137 -2.64 2.60 -20.88
CA VAL A 137 -1.96 1.32 -20.73
C VAL A 137 -2.67 0.23 -21.54
N GLU A 138 -4.00 0.23 -21.52
CA GLU A 138 -4.85 -0.82 -22.12
C GLU A 138 -4.96 -0.75 -23.64
N ASN A 139 -5.07 0.46 -24.22
CA ASN A 139 -5.33 0.66 -25.65
C ASN A 139 -4.16 0.30 -26.57
N TYR A 140 -3.00 -0.04 -26.01
CA TYR A 140 -1.86 -0.49 -26.77
C TYR A 140 -1.76 -2.01 -26.68
N GLY A 141 -1.51 -2.69 -27.81
CA GLY A 141 -1.35 -4.14 -27.85
C GLY A 141 -0.33 -4.67 -26.81
N ILE A 142 -0.42 -5.95 -26.46
CA ILE A 142 0.27 -6.57 -25.30
C ILE A 142 1.75 -6.15 -25.17
N ALA A 143 2.52 -6.10 -26.25
CA ALA A 143 3.94 -5.73 -26.23
C ALA A 143 4.22 -4.28 -25.77
N ASN A 144 3.27 -3.37 -26.00
CA ASN A 144 3.38 -1.97 -25.60
C ASN A 144 2.82 -1.72 -24.20
N ARG A 145 1.90 -2.58 -23.73
CA ARG A 145 1.33 -2.53 -22.38
C ARG A 145 2.41 -2.62 -21.30
N ASP A 146 3.25 -3.66 -21.37
CA ASP A 146 4.34 -3.86 -20.40
C ASP A 146 5.30 -2.67 -20.37
N ARG A 147 5.57 -2.11 -21.55
CA ARG A 147 6.40 -0.91 -21.69
C ARG A 147 5.75 0.30 -21.03
N ASN A 148 4.46 0.54 -21.29
CA ASN A 148 3.73 1.67 -20.74
C ASN A 148 3.60 1.56 -19.21
N ILE A 149 3.35 0.38 -18.67
CA ILE A 149 3.31 0.15 -17.22
C ILE A 149 4.66 0.51 -16.59
N ARG A 150 5.75 0.00 -17.14
CA ARG A 150 7.11 0.34 -16.68
C ARG A 150 7.45 1.82 -16.89
N GLN A 151 6.88 2.47 -17.88
CA GLN A 151 7.15 3.88 -18.14
C GLN A 151 6.37 4.80 -17.19
N PHE A 152 5.11 4.48 -16.90
CA PHE A 152 4.19 5.39 -16.22
C PHE A 152 3.88 5.01 -14.77
N PHE A 153 4.21 3.79 -14.34
CA PHE A 153 3.90 3.26 -13.00
C PHE A 153 5.13 2.76 -12.24
N THR A 154 6.35 2.98 -12.76
CA THR A 154 7.59 2.68 -12.04
C THR A 154 8.64 3.75 -12.20
N LEU A 155 9.53 3.85 -11.20
CA LEU A 155 10.62 4.80 -11.22
C LEU A 155 11.59 4.46 -12.38
N PRO A 156 11.91 5.41 -13.27
CA PRO A 156 12.73 5.12 -14.45
C PRO A 156 14.22 4.85 -14.16
N ASP A 157 14.71 5.10 -12.95
CA ASP A 157 16.14 5.16 -12.63
C ASP A 157 16.84 3.79 -12.56
N GLU A 158 16.09 2.68 -12.62
CA GLU A 158 16.62 1.32 -12.45
C GLU A 158 17.02 0.61 -13.75
N PHE A 159 17.74 1.30 -14.63
CA PHE A 159 18.36 0.67 -15.79
C PHE A 159 19.61 -0.11 -15.38
N ALA A 160 19.64 -1.41 -15.70
CA ALA A 160 20.90 -2.15 -15.65
C ALA A 160 21.74 -1.70 -16.84
N PHE A 161 23.01 -1.36 -16.60
CA PHE A 161 23.97 -1.04 -17.65
C PHE A 161 24.95 -2.20 -17.80
N GLU A 162 25.33 -2.52 -19.03
CA GLU A 162 26.30 -3.59 -19.26
C GLU A 162 27.64 -3.20 -18.62
N ALA A 163 28.13 -4.06 -17.72
CA ALA A 163 29.52 -4.02 -17.31
C ALA A 163 30.35 -4.58 -18.46
N THR A 164 31.49 -3.95 -18.76
CA THR A 164 32.38 -4.29 -19.88
C THR A 164 32.90 -5.74 -19.87
N THR A 165 32.56 -6.55 -18.86
CA THR A 165 33.11 -7.88 -18.59
C THR A 165 32.08 -9.01 -18.67
N ASP A 166 30.79 -8.74 -18.82
CA ASP A 166 29.79 -9.81 -18.84
C ASP A 166 29.82 -10.56 -20.18
N PHE A 167 29.91 -11.89 -20.08
CA PHE A 167 30.03 -12.88 -21.15
C PHE A 167 29.16 -12.54 -22.36
N MET A 168 29.74 -11.87 -23.36
CA MET A 168 29.12 -11.78 -24.67
C MET A 168 29.14 -13.16 -25.34
N PRO A 169 28.07 -13.55 -26.04
CA PRO A 169 28.14 -14.69 -26.95
C PRO A 169 29.26 -14.43 -27.97
N PRO A 170 30.03 -15.45 -28.38
CA PRO A 170 31.31 -15.31 -29.08
C PRO A 170 31.28 -14.60 -30.46
N PHE A 171 30.12 -14.11 -30.91
CA PHE A 171 29.93 -13.49 -32.21
C PHE A 171 29.26 -12.10 -32.17
N ALA A 172 28.93 -11.56 -31.00
CA ALA A 172 28.38 -10.20 -30.90
C ALA A 172 29.54 -9.18 -30.72
N PRO A 173 29.56 -8.07 -31.48
CA PRO A 173 30.52 -7.00 -31.24
C PRO A 173 30.30 -6.43 -29.83
N PRO A 174 31.36 -6.12 -29.06
CA PRO A 174 31.26 -5.56 -27.73
C PRO A 174 30.38 -4.31 -27.75
N ALA A 175 29.31 -4.33 -26.96
CA ALA A 175 28.48 -3.16 -26.79
C ALA A 175 29.33 -2.08 -26.11
N PRO A 176 29.18 -0.80 -26.51
CA PRO A 176 29.88 0.28 -25.83
C PRO A 176 29.55 0.25 -24.32
N PRO A 177 30.54 0.47 -23.44
CA PRO A 177 30.26 0.60 -22.02
C PRO A 177 29.20 1.69 -21.79
N ALA A 178 28.35 1.49 -20.78
CA ALA A 178 27.18 2.32 -20.47
C ALA A 178 25.99 2.22 -21.45
N THR A 179 25.91 1.19 -22.29
CA THR A 179 24.63 0.83 -22.91
C THR A 179 23.72 0.12 -21.90
N PRO A 180 22.40 0.45 -21.86
CA PRO A 180 21.45 -0.29 -21.04
C PRO A 180 21.47 -1.76 -21.48
N GLN A 181 21.57 -2.67 -20.52
CA GLN A 181 21.52 -4.10 -20.75
C GLN A 181 20.18 -4.45 -21.41
N ARG A 182 20.22 -5.25 -22.48
CA ARG A 182 19.02 -5.66 -23.22
C ARG A 182 18.84 -7.16 -23.18
N SER A 183 17.59 -7.59 -23.08
CA SER A 183 17.17 -8.95 -23.40
C SER A 183 16.29 -8.88 -24.64
N GLY A 184 16.87 -9.17 -25.81
CA GLY A 184 16.25 -8.91 -27.10
C GLY A 184 16.02 -7.41 -27.34
N ALA A 185 14.79 -7.02 -27.67
CA ALA A 185 14.42 -5.62 -27.90
C ALA A 185 14.10 -4.84 -26.60
N ALA A 186 14.01 -5.52 -25.46
CA ALA A 186 13.63 -4.91 -24.19
C ALA A 186 14.87 -4.53 -23.37
N VAL A 187 14.87 -3.32 -22.83
CA VAL A 187 15.86 -2.90 -21.83
C VAL A 187 15.56 -3.63 -20.52
N LEU A 188 16.56 -4.34 -19.99
CA LEU A 188 16.50 -4.97 -18.69
C LEU A 188 16.52 -3.87 -17.62
N ARG A 189 15.49 -3.91 -16.79
CA ARG A 189 15.41 -3.11 -15.58
C ARG A 189 15.59 -4.03 -14.39
N SER A 190 16.20 -3.49 -13.34
CA SER A 190 16.20 -4.17 -12.05
C SER A 190 14.75 -4.46 -11.65
N GLN A 191 14.47 -5.70 -11.23
CA GLN A 191 13.13 -6.10 -10.77
C GLN A 191 12.82 -5.57 -9.35
N ARG A 192 13.70 -4.74 -8.76
CA ARG A 192 13.63 -4.29 -7.37
C ARG A 192 13.29 -2.81 -7.23
N GLY A 193 12.55 -2.27 -8.21
CA GLY A 193 12.25 -0.85 -8.26
C GLY A 193 11.03 -0.41 -7.49
N TYR A 194 10.92 0.91 -7.38
CA TYR A 194 9.70 1.55 -6.88
C TYR A 194 8.63 1.52 -7.96
N SER A 195 7.42 1.17 -7.56
CA SER A 195 6.22 1.26 -8.38
C SER A 195 5.16 2.04 -7.61
N TRP A 196 4.12 2.50 -8.29
CA TRP A 196 3.03 3.20 -7.62
C TRP A 196 1.67 2.81 -8.17
N ALA A 197 0.65 3.08 -7.37
CA ALA A 197 -0.75 3.02 -7.72
C ALA A 197 -1.46 4.28 -7.21
N TYR A 198 -2.68 4.50 -7.69
CA TYR A 198 -3.53 5.59 -7.21
C TYR A 198 -4.75 5.02 -6.52
N LEU A 199 -5.12 5.60 -5.39
CA LEU A 199 -6.42 5.40 -4.77
C LEU A 199 -7.23 6.67 -4.99
N LEU A 200 -8.29 6.56 -5.78
CA LEU A 200 -9.14 7.66 -6.18
C LEU A 200 -10.47 7.60 -5.43
N ARG A 201 -10.95 8.74 -4.96
CA ARG A 201 -12.27 8.86 -4.31
C ARG A 201 -12.84 10.25 -4.54
N ARG A 202 -14.16 10.38 -4.72
CA ARG A 202 -14.81 11.69 -4.75
C ARG A 202 -15.30 12.05 -3.35
N PRO A 203 -15.04 13.26 -2.84
CA PRO A 203 -15.64 13.71 -1.58
C PRO A 203 -17.17 13.87 -1.71
N GLN A 204 -17.66 14.17 -2.92
CA GLN A 204 -19.08 14.14 -3.27
C GLN A 204 -19.28 13.33 -4.55
N THR A 205 -20.07 12.26 -4.49
CA THR A 205 -20.27 11.35 -5.64
C THR A 205 -20.79 12.08 -6.88
N SER A 206 -21.69 13.06 -6.70
CA SER A 206 -22.30 13.83 -7.80
C SER A 206 -21.32 14.81 -8.46
N ASP A 207 -20.31 15.30 -7.73
CA ASP A 207 -19.32 16.22 -8.28
C ASP A 207 -18.16 15.45 -8.89
N ARG A 208 -18.29 15.15 -10.19
CA ARG A 208 -17.26 14.45 -10.96
C ARG A 208 -15.97 15.27 -11.13
N SER A 209 -16.03 16.59 -10.91
CA SER A 209 -14.88 17.47 -11.14
C SER A 209 -13.83 17.42 -10.01
N ILE A 210 -14.19 16.83 -8.87
CA ILE A 210 -13.34 16.75 -7.69
C ILE A 210 -13.08 15.28 -7.35
N VAL A 211 -11.81 14.87 -7.45
CA VAL A 211 -11.37 13.52 -7.09
C VAL A 211 -10.12 13.63 -6.22
N ASP A 212 -10.26 13.17 -4.97
CA ASP A 212 -9.16 12.92 -4.05
C ASP A 212 -8.28 11.80 -4.64
N CYS A 213 -6.98 12.02 -4.63
CA CYS A 213 -6.03 11.08 -5.20
C CYS A 213 -4.91 10.83 -4.20
N THR A 214 -4.89 9.62 -3.64
CA THR A 214 -3.80 9.15 -2.79
C THR A 214 -2.82 8.35 -3.63
N VAL A 215 -1.54 8.70 -3.58
CA VAL A 215 -0.48 7.97 -4.27
C VAL A 215 0.10 6.93 -3.32
N VAL A 216 0.06 5.66 -3.72
CA VAL A 216 0.61 4.54 -2.94
C VAL A 216 1.89 4.08 -3.61
N VAL A 217 3.02 4.25 -2.94
CA VAL A 217 4.33 3.85 -3.47
C VAL A 217 4.71 2.50 -2.88
N PHE A 218 5.07 1.56 -3.75
CA PHE A 218 5.55 0.24 -3.38
C PHE A 218 7.06 0.12 -3.62
N ASP A 219 7.75 -0.61 -2.75
CA ASP A 219 9.16 -0.99 -2.85
C ASP A 219 9.25 -2.52 -3.06
N ARG A 220 9.94 -2.95 -4.12
CA ARG A 220 10.14 -4.36 -4.50
C ARG A 220 8.86 -5.15 -4.75
N ARG A 221 7.79 -4.48 -5.20
CA ARG A 221 6.58 -5.18 -5.65
C ARG A 221 6.90 -6.03 -6.88
N PRO A 222 6.46 -7.31 -6.94
CA PRO A 222 6.62 -8.12 -8.14
C PRO A 222 5.98 -7.46 -9.37
N MET A 223 6.79 -7.25 -10.41
CA MET A 223 6.36 -6.63 -11.67
C MET A 223 6.11 -7.63 -12.80
N ALA A 224 6.01 -8.93 -12.50
CA ALA A 224 5.78 -9.93 -13.52
C ALA A 224 4.31 -9.87 -13.96
N LEU A 225 4.06 -9.30 -15.14
CA LEU A 225 2.74 -9.10 -15.75
C LEU A 225 2.17 -10.40 -16.36
N LYS A 226 2.52 -11.55 -15.78
CA LYS A 226 1.99 -12.86 -16.17
C LYS A 226 0.82 -13.15 -15.24
N THR A 227 -0.34 -13.44 -15.83
CA THR A 227 -1.65 -13.68 -15.19
C THR A 227 -1.71 -14.94 -14.32
N SER A 228 -0.63 -15.30 -13.63
CA SER A 228 -0.53 -16.51 -12.80
C SER A 228 0.17 -16.25 -11.47
N GLN A 229 0.45 -14.99 -11.12
CA GLN A 229 1.03 -14.66 -9.84
C GLN A 229 -0.06 -14.24 -8.87
N SER A 230 -0.07 -14.83 -7.68
CA SER A 230 -0.81 -14.29 -6.55
C SER A 230 -0.09 -13.04 -6.09
N LEU A 231 -0.74 -11.88 -6.18
CA LEU A 231 -0.26 -10.69 -5.50
C LEU A 231 -0.25 -10.95 -3.99
N GLN A 232 0.72 -10.36 -3.30
CA GLN A 232 0.84 -10.45 -1.84
C GLN A 232 -0.11 -9.42 -1.20
N GLU A 233 -1.40 -9.67 -1.38
CA GLU A 233 -2.49 -8.84 -0.90
C GLU A 233 -3.36 -9.72 -0.01
N TYR A 234 -3.55 -9.30 1.23
CA TYR A 234 -4.32 -10.04 2.23
C TYR A 234 -5.54 -9.21 2.59
N VAL A 235 -6.71 -9.82 2.43
CA VAL A 235 -7.98 -9.14 2.64
C VAL A 235 -8.70 -9.81 3.81
N TYR A 236 -9.11 -9.00 4.78
CA TYR A 236 -9.77 -9.41 6.01
C TYR A 236 -11.20 -8.85 6.04
N PRO A 237 -12.16 -9.48 5.32
CA PRO A 237 -13.51 -8.95 5.15
C PRO A 237 -14.32 -9.09 6.44
N ASN A 238 -14.81 -7.98 6.98
CA ASN A 238 -15.59 -7.93 8.23
C ASN A 238 -14.92 -8.66 9.42
N MET A 239 -13.57 -8.66 9.45
CA MET A 239 -12.73 -9.29 10.47
C MET A 239 -11.85 -8.26 11.20
N ALA A 240 -11.97 -6.97 10.85
CA ALA A 240 -11.22 -5.89 11.47
C ALA A 240 -12.10 -5.08 12.41
N PHE A 241 -11.63 -4.88 13.65
CA PHE A 241 -12.31 -4.10 14.69
C PHE A 241 -11.56 -2.79 14.91
N PHE A 242 -12.21 -1.68 14.61
CA PHE A 242 -11.65 -0.34 14.74
C PHE A 242 -12.10 0.27 16.07
N ASN A 243 -11.13 0.57 16.94
CA ASN A 243 -11.34 1.25 18.22
C ASN A 243 -10.75 2.67 18.14
N PRO A 244 -11.56 3.71 17.86
CA PRO A 244 -11.07 5.08 17.73
C PRO A 244 -10.60 5.68 19.06
N ASP A 245 -11.12 5.23 20.20
CA ASP A 245 -10.78 5.76 21.52
C ASP A 245 -9.33 5.41 21.90
N ASN A 246 -8.91 4.18 21.56
CA ASN A 246 -7.55 3.69 21.80
C ASN A 246 -6.64 3.82 20.57
N ASN A 247 -7.16 4.32 19.45
CA ASN A 247 -6.48 4.38 18.16
C ASN A 247 -5.88 3.03 17.70
N THR A 248 -6.61 1.94 17.93
CA THR A 248 -6.15 0.59 17.62
C THR A 248 -7.07 -0.13 16.64
N ILE A 249 -6.47 -0.97 15.80
CA ILE A 249 -7.18 -1.86 14.90
C ILE A 249 -6.84 -3.29 15.30
N THR A 250 -7.87 -4.10 15.55
CA THR A 250 -7.70 -5.52 15.86
C THR A 250 -8.18 -6.37 14.69
N ILE A 251 -7.33 -7.22 14.12
CA ILE A 251 -7.69 -8.12 13.02
C ILE A 251 -7.80 -9.54 13.57
N GLU A 252 -8.92 -10.19 13.28
CA GLU A 252 -9.11 -11.60 13.58
C GLU A 252 -8.61 -12.50 12.44
N TYR A 253 -7.89 -13.56 12.80
CA TYR A 253 -7.43 -14.60 11.86
C TYR A 253 -7.57 -16.01 12.46
N THR A 254 -8.66 -16.25 13.18
CA THR A 254 -8.94 -17.53 13.84
C THR A 254 -9.07 -18.71 12.87
N SER A 255 -9.67 -18.48 11.69
CA SER A 255 -9.90 -19.55 10.71
C SER A 255 -8.58 -20.09 10.17
N PRO A 256 -8.40 -21.42 10.04
CA PRO A 256 -7.17 -21.99 9.49
C PRO A 256 -6.93 -21.61 8.01
N THR A 257 -7.96 -21.11 7.32
CA THR A 257 -7.86 -20.59 5.95
C THR A 257 -7.39 -19.14 5.87
N VAL A 258 -7.45 -18.41 6.99
CA VAL A 258 -7.06 -17.00 7.05
C VAL A 258 -5.60 -16.93 7.48
N ILE A 259 -4.75 -16.39 6.62
CA ILE A 259 -3.33 -16.23 6.87
C ILE A 259 -3.13 -15.08 7.88
N PRO A 260 -2.27 -15.24 8.90
CA PRO A 260 -1.94 -14.14 9.81
C PRO A 260 -1.43 -12.91 9.03
N PRO A 261 -1.90 -11.69 9.36
CA PRO A 261 -1.50 -10.47 8.67
C PRO A 261 0.01 -10.22 8.75
N PRO A 262 0.74 -10.17 7.61
CA PRO A 262 2.20 -10.03 7.60
C PRO A 262 2.63 -8.56 7.76
N VAL A 263 2.16 -7.90 8.81
CA VAL A 263 2.31 -6.46 9.04
C VAL A 263 3.31 -6.22 10.16
N ARG A 264 4.23 -5.28 9.94
CA ARG A 264 5.25 -4.86 10.92
C ARG A 264 5.08 -3.38 11.29
N PRO A 265 5.66 -2.94 12.41
CA PRO A 265 5.82 -1.51 12.68
C PRO A 265 6.45 -0.77 11.50
N GLY A 266 5.78 0.28 11.04
CA GLY A 266 6.14 1.09 9.87
C GLY A 266 5.34 0.77 8.61
N ASP A 267 4.67 -0.39 8.55
CA ASP A 267 3.85 -0.80 7.40
C ASP A 267 2.47 -0.10 7.42
N TRP A 268 1.70 -0.29 6.35
CA TRP A 268 0.44 0.38 6.10
C TRP A 268 -0.73 -0.60 6.05
N LEU A 269 -1.84 -0.23 6.69
CA LEU A 269 -3.14 -0.88 6.56
C LEU A 269 -4.08 0.02 5.75
N LEU A 270 -4.83 -0.56 4.82
CA LEU A 270 -5.88 0.14 4.09
C LEU A 270 -7.25 -0.29 4.60
N ASP A 271 -8.00 0.66 5.14
CA ASP A 271 -9.41 0.48 5.47
C ASP A 271 -10.25 0.65 4.20
N THR A 272 -10.97 -0.41 3.84
CA THR A 272 -11.91 -0.45 2.72
C THR A 272 -13.32 -0.79 3.19
N THR A 273 -13.66 -0.39 4.41
CA THR A 273 -14.95 -0.73 5.00
C THR A 273 -16.08 -0.01 4.28
N TRP A 274 -16.88 -0.80 3.58
CA TRP A 274 -18.17 -0.42 3.02
C TRP A 274 -19.22 -0.16 4.11
N TYR A 275 -20.11 0.78 3.83
CA TYR A 275 -21.20 1.13 4.74
C TYR A 275 -22.41 1.69 4.02
N ALA A 276 -23.57 1.48 4.62
CA ALA A 276 -24.80 2.10 4.18
C ALA A 276 -24.93 3.48 4.84
N THR A 277 -25.20 4.51 4.03
CA THR A 277 -25.57 5.85 4.48
C THR A 277 -27.09 6.04 4.52
N GLY A 278 -27.85 5.10 3.95
CA GLY A 278 -29.29 5.11 3.92
C GLY A 278 -29.86 3.77 3.46
N PRO A 279 -31.19 3.66 3.30
CA PRO A 279 -31.85 2.44 2.87
C PRO A 279 -31.67 2.16 1.38
N THR A 280 -30.99 3.04 0.63
CA THR A 280 -30.63 2.88 -0.79
C THR A 280 -29.21 3.37 -1.12
N THR A 281 -28.52 3.98 -0.15
CA THR A 281 -27.25 4.68 -0.37
C THR A 281 -26.12 4.10 0.47
N GLY A 282 -24.91 4.10 -0.08
CA GLY A 282 -23.72 3.61 0.59
C GLY A 282 -22.47 4.43 0.28
N SER A 283 -21.39 4.08 0.94
CA SER A 283 -20.05 4.61 0.68
C SER A 283 -19.03 3.56 1.16
N ALA A 284 -17.75 3.82 0.97
CA ALA A 284 -16.69 3.02 1.57
C ALA A 284 -15.55 3.91 2.07
N SER A 285 -15.00 3.51 3.22
CA SER A 285 -13.74 4.03 3.72
C SER A 285 -12.61 3.75 2.72
N ALA A 286 -11.60 4.62 2.73
CA ALA A 286 -10.45 4.53 1.84
C ALA A 286 -9.20 5.13 2.50
N PHE A 287 -9.02 4.85 3.79
CA PHE A 287 -8.01 5.50 4.61
C PHE A 287 -6.83 4.57 4.86
N PHE A 288 -5.63 5.16 4.79
CA PHE A 288 -4.39 4.46 5.12
C PHE A 288 -3.99 4.77 6.55
N TYR A 289 -3.67 3.72 7.30
CA TYR A 289 -3.20 3.83 8.67
C TYR A 289 -1.81 3.22 8.78
N ARG A 290 -0.85 4.01 9.27
CA ARG A 290 0.51 3.54 9.51
C ARG A 290 0.62 2.86 10.87
N VAL A 291 1.20 1.67 10.89
CA VAL A 291 1.34 0.87 12.10
C VAL A 291 2.54 1.32 12.91
N VAL A 292 2.37 1.53 14.21
CA VAL A 292 3.44 1.90 15.16
C VAL A 292 3.86 0.70 15.99
N ALA A 293 2.89 -0.11 16.41
CA ALA A 293 3.11 -1.31 17.20
C ALA A 293 2.12 -2.40 16.81
N SER A 294 2.49 -3.65 17.07
CA SER A 294 1.66 -4.83 16.82
C SER A 294 1.75 -5.80 18.00
N GLU A 295 0.65 -6.42 18.36
CA GLU A 295 0.56 -7.41 19.43
C GLU A 295 -0.36 -8.56 19.01
N ASP A 296 0.15 -9.78 19.08
CA ASP A 296 -0.61 -11.00 18.83
C ASP A 296 -1.08 -11.63 20.15
N PHE A 297 -2.35 -12.03 20.20
CA PHE A 297 -2.90 -12.69 21.39
C PHE A 297 -4.04 -13.66 21.03
N VAL A 298 -4.39 -14.51 22.00
CA VAL A 298 -5.51 -15.45 21.92
C VAL A 298 -6.55 -15.02 22.94
N ASP A 299 -7.80 -14.84 22.51
CA ASP A 299 -8.89 -14.57 23.45
C ASP A 299 -9.19 -15.82 24.28
N THR A 300 -9.07 -15.66 25.60
CA THR A 300 -9.38 -16.68 26.60
C THR A 300 -10.67 -16.40 27.37
N ALA A 301 -11.25 -15.21 27.21
CA ALA A 301 -12.30 -14.70 28.10
C ALA A 301 -13.70 -14.72 27.47
N VAL A 302 -13.86 -14.29 26.22
CA VAL A 302 -15.19 -14.10 25.61
C VAL A 302 -15.53 -15.25 24.64
N VAL A 303 -14.63 -15.54 23.69
CA VAL A 303 -14.78 -16.69 22.79
C VAL A 303 -13.46 -17.45 22.74
N PRO A 304 -13.33 -18.56 23.49
CA PRO A 304 -12.06 -19.24 23.63
C PRO A 304 -11.50 -19.70 22.28
N ASN A 305 -10.18 -19.56 22.12
CA ASN A 305 -9.39 -19.96 20.94
C ASN A 305 -9.48 -19.06 19.70
N ARG A 306 -10.06 -17.84 19.80
CA ARG A 306 -9.93 -16.86 18.72
C ARG A 306 -8.56 -16.20 18.74
N ARG A 307 -7.98 -16.01 17.55
CA ARG A 307 -6.65 -15.40 17.38
C ARG A 307 -6.79 -14.01 16.79
N PHE A 308 -6.11 -13.06 17.41
CA PHE A 308 -6.20 -11.65 17.05
C PHE A 308 -4.80 -11.03 17.02
N THR A 309 -4.63 -10.07 16.11
CA THR A 309 -3.50 -9.17 16.09
C THR A 309 -4.04 -7.77 16.26
N ARG A 310 -3.60 -7.08 17.31
CA ARG A 310 -3.89 -5.68 17.55
C ARG A 310 -2.75 -4.84 17.03
N TYR A 311 -3.09 -3.77 16.34
CA TYR A 311 -2.17 -2.80 15.80
C TYR A 311 -2.48 -1.42 16.38
N GLU A 312 -1.45 -0.72 16.81
CA GLU A 312 -1.52 0.69 17.21
C GLU A 312 -1.22 1.57 15.99
N MET A 313 -2.07 2.57 15.74
CA MET A 313 -1.94 3.44 14.57
C MET A 313 -1.19 4.72 14.89
N GLN A 314 -0.40 5.22 13.94
CA GLN A 314 0.25 6.53 14.04
C GLN A 314 -0.76 7.66 13.88
N ASN A 315 -1.70 7.51 12.95
CA ASN A 315 -2.73 8.48 12.64
C ASN A 315 -4.01 8.13 13.41
N PRO A 316 -4.79 9.12 13.86
CA PRO A 316 -6.11 8.87 14.43
C PRO A 316 -7.00 8.11 13.44
N ILE A 317 -7.66 7.05 13.91
CA ILE A 317 -8.65 6.30 13.14
C ILE A 317 -9.78 7.26 12.78
N ARG A 318 -9.99 7.41 11.47
CA ARG A 318 -11.11 8.19 10.93
C ARG A 318 -12.31 7.25 10.97
N GLY A 319 -13.10 7.39 12.04
CA GLY A 319 -14.40 6.74 12.11
C GLY A 319 -15.24 7.12 10.89
N PRO A 320 -16.21 6.30 10.53
CA PRO A 320 -17.01 6.58 9.36
C PRO A 320 -17.78 7.89 9.50
N ALA A 321 -17.86 8.65 8.41
CA ALA A 321 -18.45 9.99 8.41
C ALA A 321 -19.96 10.03 8.72
N ALA A 322 -20.61 8.87 8.86
CA ALA A 322 -22.03 8.79 9.16
C ALA A 322 -22.29 9.17 10.62
N ALA A 323 -22.90 10.35 10.79
CA ALA A 323 -23.64 10.75 11.98
C ALA A 323 -24.57 9.61 12.46
N PRO A 324 -24.95 9.56 13.74
CA PRO A 324 -25.88 8.55 14.26
C PRO A 324 -27.23 8.64 13.54
N ILE A 325 -27.42 7.83 12.50
CA ILE A 325 -28.73 7.64 11.86
C ILE A 325 -29.59 6.78 12.80
N ALA A 326 -30.89 7.09 12.82
CA ALA A 326 -31.89 6.49 13.68
C ALA A 326 -31.79 4.95 13.77
N PRO A 327 -32.12 4.34 14.92
CA PRO A 327 -32.04 2.90 15.12
C PRO A 327 -32.83 2.14 14.05
N GLY A 328 -32.18 1.24 13.30
CA GLY A 328 -32.85 0.28 12.41
C GLY A 328 -32.46 0.30 10.94
N VAL A 329 -31.66 1.26 10.46
CA VAL A 329 -31.23 1.32 9.06
C VAL A 329 -29.70 1.22 8.98
N GLY A 330 -29.20 0.11 8.43
CA GLY A 330 -27.85 -0.01 7.84
C GLY A 330 -26.68 0.49 8.69
N LYS A 331 -26.55 0.03 9.94
CA LYS A 331 -25.38 0.36 10.76
C LYS A 331 -24.16 -0.46 10.32
N TYR A 332 -22.98 0.12 10.42
CA TYR A 332 -21.79 -0.66 10.82
C TYR A 332 -22.21 -1.51 12.01
N PRO A 333 -22.02 -2.84 11.99
CA PRO A 333 -22.29 -3.61 13.19
C PRO A 333 -21.30 -3.08 14.24
N VAL A 334 -21.83 -2.27 15.15
CA VAL A 334 -21.13 -1.89 16.37
C VAL A 334 -21.08 -3.18 17.16
N VAL A 335 -19.90 -3.77 17.19
CA VAL A 335 -19.68 -5.02 17.91
C VAL A 335 -19.06 -4.65 19.25
N VAL A 336 -19.34 -5.48 20.25
CA VAL A 336 -18.61 -5.42 21.51
C VAL A 336 -17.13 -5.63 21.20
N ASP A 337 -16.27 -4.77 21.73
CA ASP A 337 -14.82 -4.94 21.58
C ASP A 337 -14.45 -6.34 22.11
N PRO A 338 -13.84 -7.22 21.30
CA PRO A 338 -13.43 -8.53 21.80
C PRO A 338 -12.47 -8.44 22.99
N LEU A 339 -11.80 -7.30 23.18
CA LEU A 339 -10.88 -7.04 24.29
C LEU A 339 -11.50 -6.29 25.47
N ASN A 340 -12.61 -5.60 25.25
CA ASN A 340 -13.26 -4.79 26.27
C ASN A 340 -14.78 -4.97 26.17
N PRO A 341 -15.41 -5.83 26.98
CA PRO A 341 -16.84 -6.09 26.88
C PRO A 341 -17.72 -4.86 27.15
N LEU A 342 -17.15 -3.77 27.69
CA LEU A 342 -17.83 -2.49 27.91
C LEU A 342 -17.57 -1.47 26.78
N GLY A 343 -16.63 -1.75 25.88
CA GLY A 343 -16.26 -0.91 24.75
C GLY A 343 -17.02 -1.29 23.48
N PHE A 344 -17.26 -0.29 22.63
CA PHE A 344 -17.88 -0.46 21.32
C PHE A 344 -16.83 -0.21 20.23
N VAL A 345 -16.76 -1.12 19.27
CA VAL A 345 -15.86 -1.01 18.11
C VAL A 345 -16.64 -1.13 16.81
N PHE A 346 -16.10 -0.55 15.74
CA PHE A 346 -16.65 -0.74 14.41
C PHE A 346 -16.05 -2.01 13.80
N ASN A 347 -16.89 -2.93 13.33
CA ASN A 347 -16.39 -4.01 12.49
C ASN A 347 -16.33 -3.55 11.03
N GLY A 348 -15.26 -3.91 10.33
CA GLY A 348 -15.01 -3.53 8.96
C GLY A 348 -14.01 -4.42 8.23
N THR A 349 -13.57 -3.93 7.07
CA THR A 349 -12.71 -4.66 6.15
C THR A 349 -11.38 -3.95 6.00
N ILE A 350 -10.30 -4.71 6.14
CA ILE A 350 -8.93 -4.22 5.92
C ILE A 350 -8.27 -4.99 4.80
N VAL A 351 -7.50 -4.25 4.02
CA VAL A 351 -6.57 -4.77 3.04
C VAL A 351 -5.15 -4.48 3.52
N VAL A 352 -4.34 -5.54 3.58
CA VAL A 352 -2.89 -5.46 3.76
C VAL A 352 -2.25 -5.68 2.40
N MET A 353 -1.46 -4.71 1.95
CA MET A 353 -0.68 -4.82 0.72
C MET A 353 0.80 -4.91 1.09
N ASP A 354 1.46 -6.00 0.69
CA ASP A 354 2.89 -6.15 0.94
C ASP A 354 3.70 -5.16 0.10
N GLY A 355 4.82 -4.69 0.65
CA GLY A 355 5.75 -3.80 -0.01
C GLY A 355 5.30 -2.35 -0.14
N VAL A 356 4.23 -1.89 0.52
CA VAL A 356 3.92 -0.44 0.56
C VAL A 356 5.03 0.28 1.33
N ALA A 357 5.75 1.15 0.64
CA ALA A 357 6.86 1.91 1.20
C ALA A 357 6.36 3.19 1.88
N GLU A 358 5.48 3.93 1.20
CA GLU A 358 4.97 5.21 1.68
C GLU A 358 3.64 5.56 0.99
N VAL A 359 2.80 6.32 1.68
CA VAL A 359 1.49 6.75 1.19
C VAL A 359 1.39 8.27 1.24
N TYR A 360 1.08 8.88 0.10
CA TYR A 360 0.94 10.32 -0.02
C TYR A 360 -0.52 10.68 -0.28
N GLU A 361 -1.23 11.06 0.77
CA GLU A 361 -2.58 11.61 0.67
C GLU A 361 -2.51 13.01 0.07
N LYS A 362 -3.22 13.24 -1.04
CA LYS A 362 -3.51 14.60 -1.50
C LYS A 362 -4.96 14.91 -1.23
N GLY A 363 -5.19 16.09 -0.67
CA GLY A 363 -6.53 16.64 -0.54
C GLY A 363 -7.19 16.86 -1.91
N PRO A 364 -8.47 17.26 -1.91
CA PRO A 364 -9.25 17.46 -3.12
C PRO A 364 -8.56 18.44 -4.05
N ALA A 365 -8.16 17.95 -5.23
CA ALA A 365 -7.66 18.77 -6.31
C ALA A 365 -8.81 19.07 -7.25
N ARG A 366 -9.21 20.35 -7.34
CA ARG A 366 -10.04 20.82 -8.45
C ARG A 366 -9.17 20.88 -9.70
N LEU A 367 -9.69 20.36 -10.80
CA LEU A 367 -9.08 20.58 -12.10
C LEU A 367 -9.07 22.09 -12.40
N PRO A 368 -7.97 22.64 -12.95
CA PRO A 368 -7.92 24.03 -13.39
C PRO A 368 -8.83 24.29 -14.60
#